data_AF-A0A538JFA4-F1
#
_entry.id   AF-A0A538JFA4-F1
#
_cell.length_a   1.000
_cell.length_b   1.000
_cell.length_c   1.000
_cell.angle_alpha   90.00
_cell.angle_beta   90.00
_cell.angle_gamma   90.00
#
_symmetry.space_group_name_H-M   'P 1'
#
loop_
_entity.id
_entity.type
_entity.pdbx_description
1 polymer ?
#
loop_
_entity_poly.entity_id
_entity_poly.type
_entity_poly.pdbx_seq_one_letter_code
_entity_poly.pdbx_strand_id
1 'polypeptide(L)'
;MRNRRLQFGAVVLAAAATAGLLTQLGLGGSDKVQIGNGSVSALAHASRTADSLPQSVLDYPFAERNFASPNGGGSRLLQVQGSLRLYGVPGKGGLMCLVEVDAAAETAGGACADHSVLRTGSIYMADLQEDGSRQVVGLVGDGHTYAEANGRRAPVQNNAFVLSHVEGGDLTVGSPTASQHVDIGG
;
A
#
# COMPACT_ATOMS: atom_id res chain seq x y z
N MET A 1 -11.78 47.08 26.44
CA MET A 1 -12.10 47.73 25.14
C MET A 1 -11.07 47.24 24.12
N ARG A 2 -11.26 46.05 23.51
CA ARG A 2 -11.90 45.81 22.20
C ARG A 2 -11.37 46.74 21.11
N ASN A 3 -10.55 46.21 20.19
CA ASN A 3 -10.67 46.46 18.76
C ASN A 3 -9.92 45.39 17.93
N ARG A 4 -10.72 44.41 17.46
CA ARG A 4 -10.51 43.67 16.22
C ARG A 4 -10.49 44.65 15.05
N ARG A 5 -9.62 44.45 14.06
CA ARG A 5 -10.01 44.48 12.63
C ARG A 5 -9.13 43.52 11.83
N LEU A 6 -9.80 42.51 11.29
CA LEU A 6 -9.31 41.60 10.26
C LEU A 6 -9.00 42.40 9.00
N GLN A 7 -7.86 42.13 8.36
CA GLN A 7 -7.67 42.41 6.95
C GLN A 7 -7.68 41.09 6.20
N PHE A 8 -8.79 40.85 5.50
CA PHE A 8 -8.96 39.84 4.48
C PHE A 8 -8.08 40.23 3.28
N GLY A 9 -6.97 39.52 3.10
CA GLY A 9 -6.19 39.53 1.86
C GLY A 9 -6.51 38.26 1.09
N ALA A 10 -7.12 38.42 -0.09
CA ALA A 10 -7.59 37.35 -0.96
C ALA A 10 -6.45 36.36 -1.30
N VAL A 11 -6.63 35.10 -0.91
CA VAL A 11 -5.80 34.00 -1.43
C VAL A 11 -6.49 33.48 -2.69
N VAL A 12 -5.83 33.72 -3.82
CA VAL A 12 -6.18 33.19 -5.13
C VAL A 12 -6.26 31.67 -5.04
N LEU A 13 -7.47 31.13 -5.24
CA LEU A 13 -7.71 29.71 -5.49
C LEU A 13 -7.15 29.36 -6.87
N ALA A 14 -5.84 29.09 -6.92
CA ALA A 14 -5.26 28.27 -7.97
C ALA A 14 -5.46 26.81 -7.54
N ALA A 15 -6.57 26.22 -7.98
CA ALA A 15 -6.80 24.78 -7.87
C ALA A 15 -5.87 24.05 -8.84
N ALA A 16 -4.61 23.90 -8.45
CA ALA A 16 -3.75 22.85 -8.95
C ALA A 16 -3.93 21.66 -8.02
N ALA A 17 -4.77 20.70 -8.42
CA ALA A 17 -4.88 19.41 -7.76
C ALA A 17 -3.58 18.62 -7.98
N THR A 18 -2.52 18.99 -7.28
CA THR A 18 -1.39 18.10 -7.05
C THR A 18 -1.83 17.14 -5.96
N ALA A 19 -2.29 15.95 -6.36
CA ALA A 19 -2.38 14.80 -5.47
C ALA A 19 -0.96 14.51 -4.96
N GLY A 20 -0.61 15.14 -3.84
CA GLY A 20 0.66 14.91 -3.17
C GLY A 20 0.61 13.54 -2.52
N LEU A 21 1.29 12.57 -3.14
CA LEU A 21 1.64 11.31 -2.48
C LEU A 21 2.40 11.63 -1.19
N LEU A 22 1.73 11.46 -0.05
CA LEU A 22 2.38 11.34 1.24
C LEU A 22 2.60 9.85 1.51
N THR A 23 3.63 9.26 0.89
CA THR A 23 4.10 7.94 1.29
C THR A 23 4.82 8.07 2.63
N GLN A 24 4.08 7.91 3.73
CA GLN A 24 4.66 7.77 5.06
C GLN A 24 5.16 6.33 5.22
N LEU A 25 6.48 6.16 5.20
CA LEU A 25 7.14 4.89 5.54
C LEU A 25 7.07 4.70 7.07
N GLY A 26 6.03 4.02 7.55
CA GLY A 26 5.93 3.60 8.95
C GLY A 26 6.82 2.38 9.22
N LEU A 27 7.93 2.56 9.93
CA LEU A 27 8.72 1.47 10.52
C LEU A 27 8.27 1.28 11.98
N GLY A 28 7.24 0.47 12.21
CA GLY A 28 6.65 0.28 13.54
C GLY A 28 7.52 -0.48 14.56
N GLY A 29 7.59 0.06 15.79
CA GLY A 29 7.43 -0.59 17.12
C GLY A 29 8.39 -1.69 17.62
N SER A 30 8.73 -1.63 18.91
CA SER A 30 9.80 -2.38 19.61
C SER A 30 9.58 -3.87 19.93
N ASP A 31 8.42 -4.46 19.62
CA ASP A 31 8.17 -5.90 19.75
C ASP A 31 7.82 -6.49 18.37
N LYS A 32 8.84 -6.67 17.55
CA LYS A 32 8.69 -7.24 16.21
C LYS A 32 8.55 -8.76 16.29
N VAL A 33 7.31 -9.24 16.41
CA VAL A 33 7.01 -10.66 16.28
C VAL A 33 7.25 -11.08 14.83
N GLN A 34 8.23 -11.96 14.61
CA GLN A 34 8.50 -12.49 13.28
C GLN A 34 7.42 -13.51 12.89
N ILE A 35 6.40 -13.05 12.18
CA ILE A 35 5.39 -13.92 11.55
C ILE A 35 5.85 -14.31 10.14
N GLY A 36 6.42 -13.35 9.41
CA GLY A 36 6.86 -13.52 8.05
C GLY A 36 8.25 -14.16 7.93
N ASN A 37 8.49 -14.85 6.82
CA ASN A 37 9.84 -15.30 6.44
C ASN A 37 10.56 -14.31 5.49
N GLY A 38 9.91 -13.19 5.12
CA GLY A 38 10.41 -12.21 4.16
C GLY A 38 10.21 -12.59 2.69
N SER A 39 9.64 -13.77 2.43
CA SER A 39 9.29 -14.26 1.10
C SER A 39 7.84 -13.90 0.76
N VAL A 40 7.59 -13.74 -0.55
CA VAL A 40 6.27 -13.54 -1.13
C VAL A 40 6.07 -14.69 -2.12
N SER A 41 5.53 -15.79 -1.64
CA SER A 41 5.34 -17.01 -2.45
C SER A 41 4.49 -16.77 -3.69
N ALA A 42 3.58 -15.79 -3.66
CA ALA A 42 2.80 -15.37 -4.81
C ALA A 42 3.66 -15.01 -6.03
N LEU A 43 4.88 -14.48 -5.84
CA LEU A 43 5.81 -14.13 -6.93
C LEU A 43 6.46 -15.34 -7.61
N ALA A 44 6.53 -16.47 -6.90
CA ALA A 44 7.15 -17.69 -7.42
C ALA A 44 6.22 -18.47 -8.36
N HIS A 45 4.93 -18.13 -8.43
CA HIS A 45 4.01 -18.79 -9.35
C HIS A 45 4.36 -18.53 -10.81
N ALA A 46 3.96 -19.45 -11.69
CA ALA A 46 4.12 -19.28 -13.13
C ALA A 46 3.36 -18.02 -13.60
N SER A 47 4.02 -17.22 -14.43
CA SER A 47 3.43 -15.99 -14.97
C SER A 47 2.22 -16.29 -15.85
N ARG A 48 1.19 -15.45 -15.73
CA ARG A 48 -0.04 -15.45 -16.55
C ARG A 48 -0.22 -14.08 -17.19
N THR A 49 -1.08 -14.00 -18.19
CA THR A 49 -1.40 -12.72 -18.87
C THR A 49 -1.93 -11.65 -17.90
N ALA A 50 -2.72 -12.06 -16.90
CA ALA A 50 -3.27 -11.13 -15.90
C ALA A 50 -2.20 -10.51 -14.98
N ASP A 51 -1.00 -11.08 -14.93
CA ASP A 51 0.11 -10.58 -14.11
C ASP A 51 0.81 -9.38 -14.76
N SER A 52 0.60 -9.13 -16.06
CA SER A 52 1.17 -7.99 -16.75
C SER A 52 0.61 -6.68 -16.21
N LEU A 53 1.50 -5.74 -15.92
CA LEU A 53 1.13 -4.39 -15.49
C LEU A 53 0.50 -3.61 -16.65
N PRO A 54 -0.52 -2.77 -16.38
CA PRO A 54 -1.05 -1.83 -17.37
C PRO A 54 0.01 -0.82 -17.81
N GLN A 55 -0.11 -0.31 -19.04
CA GLN A 55 0.83 0.68 -19.58
C GLN A 55 0.86 1.97 -18.75
N SER A 56 -0.27 2.38 -18.17
CA SER A 56 -0.35 3.54 -17.28
C SER A 56 0.56 3.43 -16.04
N VAL A 57 0.79 2.21 -15.54
CA VAL A 57 1.75 1.98 -14.45
C VAL A 57 3.18 2.09 -14.96
N LEU A 58 3.46 1.51 -16.14
CA LEU A 58 4.80 1.47 -16.73
C LEU A 58 5.29 2.84 -17.18
N ASP A 59 4.38 3.71 -17.61
CA ASP A 59 4.67 5.08 -18.04
C ASP A 59 4.87 6.05 -16.87
N TYR A 60 4.48 5.65 -15.65
CA TYR A 60 4.60 6.48 -14.46
C TYR A 60 6.06 6.52 -13.96
N PRO A 61 6.64 7.71 -13.64
CA PRO A 61 8.03 7.81 -13.19
C PRO A 61 8.40 6.97 -11.95
N PHE A 62 7.42 6.54 -11.16
CA PHE A 62 7.63 5.58 -10.09
C PHE A 62 8.17 4.23 -10.60
N ALA A 63 7.65 3.72 -11.71
CA ALA A 63 8.07 2.44 -12.29
C ALA A 63 9.52 2.52 -12.76
N GLU A 64 9.87 3.56 -13.51
CA GLU A 64 11.24 3.79 -13.98
C GLU A 64 12.23 3.85 -12.80
N ARG A 65 11.86 4.52 -11.70
CA ARG A 65 12.73 4.66 -10.53
C ARG A 65 12.89 3.35 -9.77
N ASN A 66 11.81 2.60 -9.56
CA ASN A 66 11.80 1.51 -8.58
C ASN A 66 11.82 0.10 -9.15
N PHE A 67 11.31 -0.16 -10.37
CA PHE A 67 11.18 -1.53 -10.86
C PHE A 67 12.50 -2.10 -11.35
N ALA A 68 12.71 -3.40 -11.07
CA ALA A 68 13.87 -4.12 -11.58
C ALA A 68 13.86 -4.28 -13.10
N SER A 69 12.67 -4.29 -13.71
CA SER A 69 12.47 -4.40 -15.15
C SER A 69 11.59 -3.25 -15.68
N PRO A 70 11.96 -2.57 -16.77
CA PRO A 70 11.17 -1.47 -17.35
C PRO A 70 9.75 -1.88 -17.79
N ASN A 71 9.54 -3.15 -18.13
CA ASN A 71 8.23 -3.68 -18.51
C ASN A 71 7.47 -4.33 -17.33
N GLY A 72 7.94 -4.15 -16.09
CA GLY A 72 7.35 -4.80 -14.91
C GLY A 72 7.57 -6.32 -14.88
N GLY A 73 8.53 -6.86 -15.62
CA GLY A 73 8.86 -8.28 -15.65
C GLY A 73 9.03 -8.87 -14.24
N GLY A 74 8.42 -10.02 -14.01
CA GLY A 74 8.38 -10.68 -12.70
C GLY A 74 7.23 -10.23 -11.78
N SER A 75 6.41 -9.27 -12.21
CA SER A 75 5.18 -8.90 -11.52
C SER A 75 4.18 -10.07 -11.42
N ARG A 76 3.37 -10.08 -10.36
CA ARG A 76 2.21 -10.97 -10.21
C ARG A 76 1.00 -10.20 -9.72
N LEU A 77 -0.16 -10.54 -10.28
CA LEU A 77 -1.44 -10.10 -9.75
C LEU A 77 -1.71 -10.88 -8.46
N LEU A 78 -1.76 -10.16 -7.34
CA LEU A 78 -1.95 -10.72 -6.01
C LEU A 78 -3.43 -10.81 -5.68
N GLN A 79 -4.18 -9.73 -5.91
CA GLN A 79 -5.58 -9.64 -5.52
C GLN A 79 -6.38 -8.77 -6.48
N VAL A 80 -7.67 -9.10 -6.62
CA VAL A 80 -8.67 -8.30 -7.32
C VAL A 80 -9.84 -8.09 -6.37
N GLN A 81 -10.28 -6.84 -6.22
CA GLN A 81 -11.47 -6.49 -5.46
C GLN A 81 -12.25 -5.39 -6.19
N GLY A 82 -13.34 -5.78 -6.87
CA GLY A 82 -14.04 -4.85 -7.76
C GLY A 82 -13.13 -4.37 -8.89
N SER A 83 -12.94 -3.06 -9.02
CA SER A 83 -12.03 -2.44 -10.00
C SER A 83 -10.57 -2.40 -9.56
N LEU A 84 -10.31 -2.57 -8.26
CA LEU A 84 -8.99 -2.53 -7.66
C LEU A 84 -8.22 -3.82 -7.97
N ARG A 85 -6.98 -3.65 -8.45
CA ARG A 85 -6.01 -4.71 -8.69
C ARG A 85 -4.74 -4.42 -7.93
N LEU A 86 -4.26 -5.41 -7.19
CA LEU A 86 -3.00 -5.33 -6.46
C LEU A 86 -1.96 -6.23 -7.12
N TYR A 87 -0.77 -5.68 -7.36
CA TYR A 87 0.37 -6.38 -7.93
C TYR A 87 1.56 -6.33 -6.99
N GLY A 88 2.26 -7.46 -6.91
CA GLY A 88 3.61 -7.52 -6.36
C GLY A 88 4.60 -7.40 -7.50
N VAL A 89 5.59 -6.52 -7.38
CA VAL A 89 6.55 -6.24 -8.45
C VAL A 89 7.97 -6.26 -7.89
N PRO A 90 8.89 -7.04 -8.48
CA PRO A 90 10.31 -6.98 -8.12
C PRO A 90 10.89 -5.59 -8.37
N GLY A 91 11.47 -5.00 -7.33
CA GLY A 91 12.12 -3.70 -7.37
C GLY A 91 13.64 -3.79 -7.53
N LYS A 92 14.28 -2.67 -7.86
CA LYS A 92 15.74 -2.55 -7.93
C LYS A 92 16.36 -2.76 -6.56
N GLY A 93 17.60 -3.25 -6.52
CA GLY A 93 18.37 -3.33 -5.28
C GLY A 93 17.79 -4.23 -4.19
N GLY A 94 16.98 -5.24 -4.56
CA GLY A 94 16.35 -6.15 -3.60
C GLY A 94 15.06 -5.62 -2.95
N LEU A 95 14.53 -4.51 -3.48
CA LEU A 95 13.23 -3.99 -3.09
C LEU A 95 12.09 -4.89 -3.56
N MET A 96 11.01 -4.85 -2.80
CA MET A 96 9.70 -5.35 -3.17
C MET A 96 8.75 -4.18 -3.34
N CYS A 97 7.95 -4.17 -4.39
CA CYS A 97 6.96 -3.13 -4.64
C CYS A 97 5.55 -3.71 -4.59
N LEU A 98 4.66 -3.03 -3.87
CA LEU A 98 3.22 -3.16 -3.99
C LEU A 98 2.73 -2.08 -4.95
N VAL A 99 1.95 -2.48 -5.94
CA VAL A 99 1.32 -1.57 -6.91
C VAL A 99 -0.18 -1.78 -6.84
N GLU A 100 -0.93 -0.69 -6.76
CA GLU A 100 -2.38 -0.70 -6.87
C GLU A 100 -2.81 -0.03 -8.18
N VAL A 101 -3.85 -0.57 -8.79
CA VAL A 101 -4.48 0.00 -9.98
C VAL A 101 -5.98 -0.05 -9.77
N ASP A 102 -6.63 1.11 -9.79
CA ASP A 102 -8.08 1.20 -9.84
C ASP A 102 -8.54 1.56 -11.25
N ALA A 103 -9.14 0.60 -11.93
CA ALA A 103 -9.63 0.80 -13.30
C ALA A 103 -10.88 1.69 -13.39
N ALA A 104 -11.64 1.85 -12.30
CA ALA A 104 -12.83 2.71 -12.28
C ALA A 104 -12.45 4.18 -12.04
N ALA A 105 -11.44 4.41 -11.19
CA ALA A 105 -10.91 5.75 -10.92
C ALA A 105 -9.81 6.18 -11.90
N GLU A 106 -9.34 5.28 -12.77
CA GLU A 106 -8.20 5.48 -13.68
C GLU A 106 -6.92 5.90 -12.94
N THR A 107 -6.74 5.41 -11.70
CA THR A 107 -5.58 5.72 -10.85
C THR A 107 -4.65 4.52 -10.70
N ALA A 108 -3.38 4.83 -10.44
CA ALA A 108 -2.39 3.84 -10.03
C ALA A 108 -1.47 4.43 -8.96
N GLY A 109 -1.14 3.60 -7.98
CA GLY A 109 -0.28 3.93 -6.84
C GLY A 109 0.78 2.84 -6.65
N GLY A 110 1.85 3.17 -5.93
CA GLY A 110 2.86 2.19 -5.61
C GLY A 110 3.71 2.57 -4.42
N ALA A 111 4.11 1.55 -3.65
CA ALA A 111 5.04 1.66 -2.54
C ALA A 111 6.08 0.54 -2.65
N CYS A 112 7.35 0.88 -2.43
CA CYS A 112 8.44 -0.09 -2.41
C CYS A 112 9.22 -0.01 -1.09
N ALA A 113 9.63 -1.17 -0.60
CA ALA A 113 10.54 -1.27 0.54
C ALA A 113 11.46 -2.48 0.39
N ASP A 114 12.51 -2.53 1.20
CA ASP A 114 13.36 -3.72 1.26
C ASP A 114 12.52 -4.95 1.66
N HIS A 115 12.71 -6.08 0.97
CA HIS A 115 11.92 -7.29 1.25
C HIS A 115 12.06 -7.78 2.69
N SER A 116 13.14 -7.43 3.40
CA SER A 116 13.33 -7.75 4.82
C SER A 116 12.25 -7.17 5.73
N VAL A 117 11.59 -6.07 5.33
CA VAL A 117 10.43 -5.50 6.05
C VAL A 117 9.33 -6.55 6.20
N LEU A 118 9.14 -7.42 5.20
CA LEU A 118 8.09 -8.45 5.19
C LEU A 118 8.32 -9.60 6.20
N ARG A 119 9.48 -9.64 6.87
CA ARG A 119 9.71 -10.56 8.01
C ARG A 119 8.94 -10.12 9.25
N THR A 120 8.80 -8.80 9.40
CA THR A 120 8.36 -8.14 10.65
C THR A 120 7.50 -6.93 10.34
N GLY A 121 6.63 -7.01 9.33
CA GLY A 121 5.81 -5.89 8.92
C GLY A 121 5.20 -6.09 7.55
N SER A 122 4.75 -4.99 6.95
CA SER A 122 4.09 -4.95 5.66
C SER A 122 4.55 -3.75 4.85
N ILE A 123 4.45 -3.86 3.52
CA ILE A 123 4.44 -2.71 2.62
C ILE A 123 2.98 -2.35 2.42
N TYR A 124 2.59 -1.12 2.66
CA TYR A 124 1.19 -0.70 2.58
C TYR A 124 1.04 0.67 1.91
N MET A 125 -0.16 0.93 1.43
CA MET A 125 -0.63 2.24 0.98
C MET A 125 -1.98 2.49 1.66
N ALA A 126 -2.23 3.74 2.04
CA ALA A 126 -3.42 4.14 2.77
C ALA A 126 -4.02 5.39 2.11
N ASP A 127 -5.13 5.21 1.41
CA ASP A 127 -5.80 6.26 0.66
C ASP A 127 -7.00 6.80 1.42
N LEU A 128 -7.05 8.12 1.61
CA LEU A 128 -8.18 8.81 2.23
C LEU A 128 -9.42 8.69 1.35
N GLN A 129 -10.53 8.28 1.95
CA GLN A 129 -11.84 8.13 1.32
C GLN A 129 -12.71 9.38 1.55
N GLU A 130 -13.80 9.50 0.80
CA GLU A 130 -14.72 10.65 0.88
C GLU A 130 -15.35 10.82 2.28
N ASP A 131 -15.56 9.71 3.00
CA ASP A 131 -16.09 9.69 4.36
C ASP A 131 -15.05 10.02 5.45
N GLY A 132 -13.80 10.32 5.05
CA GLY A 132 -12.68 10.60 5.94
C GLY A 132 -11.99 9.37 6.51
N SER A 133 -12.48 8.16 6.23
CA SER A 133 -11.79 6.91 6.56
C SER A 133 -10.65 6.64 5.57
N ARG A 134 -9.84 5.61 5.81
CA ARG A 134 -8.79 5.17 4.89
C ARG A 134 -9.10 3.80 4.29
N GLN A 135 -8.78 3.63 3.02
CA GLN A 135 -8.61 2.32 2.41
C GLN A 135 -7.14 1.94 2.50
N VAL A 136 -6.85 0.84 3.20
CA VAL A 136 -5.49 0.34 3.36
C VAL A 136 -5.33 -0.90 2.51
N VAL A 137 -4.37 -0.87 1.59
CA VAL A 137 -3.92 -2.04 0.85
C VAL A 137 -2.53 -2.40 1.32
N GLY A 138 -2.22 -3.70 1.35
CA GLY A 138 -0.92 -4.11 1.83
C GLY A 138 -0.41 -5.42 1.28
N LEU A 139 0.91 -5.59 1.39
CA LEU A 139 1.71 -6.74 1.03
C LEU A 139 2.46 -7.21 2.27
N VAL A 140 2.34 -8.49 2.60
CA VAL A 140 2.93 -9.14 3.76
C VAL A 140 3.74 -10.36 3.35
N GLY A 141 4.71 -10.76 4.19
CA GLY A 141 5.45 -12.01 3.97
C GLY A 141 4.56 -13.25 4.16
N ASP A 142 5.02 -14.40 3.65
CA ASP A 142 4.34 -15.68 3.86
C ASP A 142 4.11 -15.96 5.36
N GLY A 143 3.00 -16.60 5.69
CA GLY A 143 2.60 -16.93 7.07
C GLY A 143 1.52 -16.03 7.66
N HIS A 144 1.33 -14.84 7.10
CA HIS A 144 0.20 -13.97 7.45
C HIS A 144 -1.09 -14.49 6.80
N THR A 145 -2.19 -14.38 7.54
CA THR A 145 -3.52 -14.88 7.14
C THR A 145 -4.61 -13.81 7.22
N TYR A 146 -4.38 -12.73 7.98
CA TYR A 146 -5.33 -11.63 8.08
C TYR A 146 -4.64 -10.27 8.31
N ALA A 147 -5.38 -9.22 7.99
CA ALA A 147 -5.15 -7.86 8.42
C ALA A 147 -6.41 -7.35 9.15
N GLU A 148 -6.25 -6.54 10.18
CA GLU A 148 -7.35 -6.08 11.04
C GLU A 148 -7.12 -4.65 11.52
N ALA A 149 -8.16 -3.83 11.48
CA ALA A 149 -8.20 -2.51 12.10
C ALA A 149 -9.64 -2.21 12.53
N ASN A 150 -9.81 -1.48 13.64
CA ASN A 150 -11.13 -1.07 14.16
C ASN A 150 -12.13 -2.24 14.31
N GLY A 151 -11.65 -3.43 14.70
CA GLY A 151 -12.46 -4.65 14.82
C GLY A 151 -12.91 -5.27 13.49
N ARG A 152 -12.46 -4.74 12.35
CA ARG A 152 -12.75 -5.26 11.00
C ARG A 152 -11.56 -6.05 10.50
N ARG A 153 -11.80 -7.29 10.09
CA ARG A 153 -10.76 -8.20 9.60
C ARG A 153 -10.92 -8.46 8.10
N ALA A 154 -9.83 -8.35 7.36
CA ALA A 154 -9.69 -8.75 5.97
C ALA A 154 -8.76 -9.97 5.85
N PRO A 155 -9.08 -10.95 4.98
CA PRO A 155 -8.18 -12.07 4.72
C PRO A 155 -6.95 -11.62 3.92
N VAL A 156 -5.80 -12.22 4.21
CA VAL A 156 -4.61 -12.14 3.34
C VAL A 156 -4.73 -13.21 2.26
N GLN A 157 -4.68 -12.79 0.99
CA GLN A 157 -4.75 -13.66 -0.18
C GLN A 157 -3.56 -13.37 -1.10
N ASN A 158 -2.81 -14.42 -1.47
CA ASN A 158 -1.58 -14.28 -2.27
C ASN A 158 -0.66 -13.18 -1.72
N ASN A 159 -0.43 -13.19 -0.40
CA ASN A 159 0.38 -12.21 0.33
C ASN A 159 -0.18 -10.77 0.35
N ALA A 160 -1.32 -10.49 -0.26
CA ALA A 160 -1.94 -9.17 -0.26
C ALA A 160 -3.19 -9.12 0.62
N PHE A 161 -3.54 -7.93 1.08
CA PHE A 161 -4.84 -7.66 1.71
C PHE A 161 -5.38 -6.31 1.26
N VAL A 162 -6.70 -6.16 1.40
CA VAL A 162 -7.39 -4.88 1.26
C VAL A 162 -8.32 -4.72 2.45
N LEU A 163 -8.17 -3.62 3.18
CA LEU A 163 -8.97 -3.28 4.35
C LEU A 163 -9.59 -1.89 4.15
N SER A 164 -10.92 -1.85 4.06
CA SER A 164 -11.66 -0.60 3.86
C SER A 164 -12.18 -0.04 5.18
N HIS A 165 -12.38 1.27 5.23
CA HIS A 165 -12.90 2.02 6.38
C HIS A 165 -12.04 1.87 7.63
N VAL A 166 -10.72 2.08 7.47
CA VAL A 166 -9.79 2.15 8.60
C VAL A 166 -9.85 3.54 9.19
N GLU A 167 -10.15 3.59 10.49
CA GLU A 167 -10.21 4.82 11.29
C GLU A 167 -8.97 4.90 12.18
N GLY A 168 -8.21 5.99 12.12
CA GLY A 168 -6.98 6.17 12.89
C GLY A 168 -5.71 5.68 12.17
N GLY A 169 -4.64 5.50 12.95
CA GLY A 169 -3.29 5.30 12.44
C GLY A 169 -2.72 3.90 12.66
N ASP A 170 -3.55 2.92 13.01
CA ASP A 170 -3.08 1.60 13.47
C ASP A 170 -3.73 0.45 12.71
N LEU A 171 -2.92 -0.56 12.38
CA LEU A 171 -3.32 -1.82 11.74
C LEU A 171 -2.67 -2.99 12.48
N THR A 172 -3.34 -4.13 12.53
CA THR A 172 -2.75 -5.41 12.91
C THR A 172 -2.67 -6.34 11.70
N VAL A 173 -1.55 -7.02 11.51
CA VAL A 173 -1.42 -8.15 10.58
C VAL A 173 -1.08 -9.41 11.37
N GLY A 174 -1.62 -10.57 10.99
CA GLY A 174 -1.45 -11.75 11.82
C GLY A 174 -1.69 -13.10 11.17
N SER A 175 -1.37 -14.14 11.93
CA SER A 175 -1.63 -15.55 11.69
C SER A 175 -2.54 -16.09 12.82
N PRO A 176 -3.01 -17.35 12.76
CA PRO A 176 -3.79 -17.94 13.84
C PRO A 176 -3.07 -17.97 15.20
N THR A 177 -1.74 -17.86 15.22
CA THR A 177 -0.92 -18.03 16.43
C THR A 177 -0.14 -16.78 16.84
N ALA A 178 -0.11 -15.75 16.00
CA ALA A 178 0.68 -14.55 16.24
C ALA A 178 0.05 -13.33 15.56
N SER A 179 0.27 -12.15 16.12
CA SER A 179 -0.16 -10.89 15.53
C SER A 179 0.92 -9.84 15.69
N GLN A 180 0.97 -8.90 14.77
CA GLN A 180 1.88 -7.78 14.77
C GLN A 180 1.12 -6.49 14.52
N HIS A 181 1.48 -5.47 15.27
CA HIS A 181 1.03 -4.11 15.07
C HIS A 181 1.84 -3.38 13.99
N VAL A 182 1.16 -2.59 13.16
CA VAL A 182 1.69 -1.75 12.08
C VAL A 182 1.11 -0.35 12.27
N ASP A 183 1.99 0.62 12.52
CA ASP A 183 1.64 2.04 12.52
C ASP A 183 1.58 2.51 11.05
N ILE A 184 0.39 2.95 10.64
CA ILE A 184 0.07 3.45 9.30
C ILE A 184 -0.04 4.98 9.24
N GLY A 185 0.36 5.67 10.32
CA GLY A 185 0.39 7.13 10.43
C GLY A 185 -0.97 7.74 10.79
N GLY A 186 -0.98 8.74 11.67
CA GLY A 186 -2.16 9.53 12.06
C GLY A 186 -2.23 10.86 11.33
#